data_AF-A0A366ZKI5-F1
#
_entry.id   AF-A0A366ZKI5-F1
#
_cell.length_a   1.000
_cell.length_b   1.000
_cell.length_c   1.000
_cell.angle_alpha   90.00
_cell.angle_beta   90.00
_cell.angle_gamma   90.00
#
_symmetry.space_group_name_H-M   'P 1'
#
loop_
_entity.id
_entity.type
_entity.pdbx_description
1 polymer ?
#
loop_
_entity_poly.entity_id
_entity_poly.type
_entity_poly.pdbx_seq_one_letter_code
_entity_poly.pdbx_strand_id
1 'polypeptide(L)'
;MLGVNARAAVARFWAPVVTQLVRAGVTADVVTVTGTLGAIAGSVGLIATGHLFWGAFTVTLCVLLDMLDGALARARGGGSVFGAVLDSTGDRAADAAIFGALVWWFGGAGDNRLLVLLALLCLVLGVLTSYVKARAEGLGLSCDVGIVERTERLILVLTGTGFTGLGIPYALHVALWVLLVGSAVTVWQRFAAVHRQSRGRPLATTSPPTPPTTSPPARPTTPPPTRPTTSRPTPPSEGAVP
;
A
#
# COMPACT_ATOMS: atom_id res chain seq x y z
N MET A 1 -6.84 9.50 -23.32
CA MET A 1 -5.55 9.30 -24.02
C MET A 1 -4.41 10.23 -23.54
N LEU A 2 -4.63 11.14 -22.58
CA LEU A 2 -3.57 11.99 -21.99
C LEU A 2 -2.67 11.27 -20.96
N GLY A 3 -3.05 10.09 -20.47
CA GLY A 3 -2.37 9.41 -19.35
C GLY A 3 -1.13 8.57 -19.69
N VAL A 4 -0.97 8.13 -20.95
CA VAL A 4 0.16 7.25 -21.34
C VAL A 4 1.42 8.07 -21.63
N ASN A 5 1.27 9.19 -22.34
CA ASN A 5 2.39 10.08 -22.68
C ASN A 5 2.92 10.84 -21.46
N ALA A 6 2.04 11.22 -20.52
CA ALA A 6 2.43 11.87 -19.28
C ALA A 6 3.26 10.93 -18.38
N ARG A 7 2.83 9.66 -18.21
CA ARG A 7 3.61 8.67 -17.43
C ARG A 7 4.97 8.40 -18.06
N ALA A 8 5.04 8.28 -19.39
CA ALA A 8 6.29 8.06 -20.10
C ALA A 8 7.24 9.29 -20.00
N ALA A 9 6.70 10.50 -20.11
CA ALA A 9 7.47 11.73 -19.98
C ALA A 9 8.00 11.92 -18.55
N VAL A 10 7.17 11.68 -17.53
CA VAL A 10 7.56 11.74 -16.11
C VAL A 10 8.60 10.66 -15.81
N ALA A 11 8.41 9.43 -16.27
CA ALA A 11 9.39 8.35 -16.10
C ALA A 11 10.73 8.69 -16.76
N ARG A 12 10.72 9.31 -17.95
CA ARG A 12 11.93 9.76 -18.65
C ARG A 12 12.63 10.91 -17.92
N PHE A 13 11.87 11.83 -17.34
CA PHE A 13 12.41 12.93 -16.54
C PHE A 13 13.12 12.43 -15.27
N TRP A 14 12.56 11.43 -14.60
CA TRP A 14 13.12 10.85 -13.38
C TRP A 14 14.15 9.74 -13.61
N ALA A 15 14.27 9.22 -14.84
CA ALA A 15 15.23 8.18 -15.21
C ALA A 15 16.69 8.41 -14.73
N PRO A 16 17.30 9.61 -14.85
CA PRO A 16 18.65 9.83 -14.35
C PRO A 16 18.73 9.69 -12.83
N VAL A 17 17.76 10.23 -12.10
CA VAL A 17 17.71 10.15 -10.63
C VAL A 17 17.55 8.70 -10.18
N VAL A 18 16.62 7.96 -10.79
CA VAL A 18 16.41 6.53 -10.49
C VAL A 18 17.69 5.73 -10.76
N THR A 19 18.39 5.99 -11.88
CA THR A 19 19.64 5.29 -12.21
C THR A 19 20.74 5.56 -11.16
N GLN A 20 20.87 6.79 -10.68
CA GLN A 20 21.82 7.14 -9.63
C GLN A 20 21.46 6.47 -8.29
N LEU A 21 20.18 6.46 -7.92
CA LEU A 21 19.69 5.79 -6.71
C LEU A 21 19.93 4.28 -6.76
N VAL A 22 19.69 3.64 -7.91
CA VAL A 22 20.01 2.21 -8.10
C VAL A 22 21.49 1.95 -7.86
N ARG A 23 22.38 2.77 -8.45
CA ARG A 23 23.85 2.67 -8.29
C ARG A 23 24.31 2.91 -6.85
N ALA A 24 23.65 3.80 -6.13
CA ALA A 24 23.93 4.11 -4.73
C ALA A 24 23.42 3.05 -3.74
N GLY A 25 22.80 1.96 -4.19
CA GLY A 25 22.32 0.89 -3.32
C GLY A 25 20.98 1.17 -2.64
N VAL A 26 20.41 2.37 -2.79
CA VAL A 26 19.15 2.79 -2.15
C VAL A 26 17.98 1.87 -2.55
N THR A 27 17.23 1.39 -1.57
CA THR A 27 16.05 0.53 -1.78
C THR A 27 14.77 1.37 -1.92
N ALA A 28 13.74 0.82 -2.56
CA ALA A 28 12.42 1.46 -2.67
C ALA A 28 11.87 1.81 -1.28
N ASP A 29 11.90 0.87 -0.34
CA ASP A 29 11.42 1.06 1.04
C ASP A 29 12.08 2.26 1.75
N VAL A 30 13.37 2.51 1.52
CA VAL A 30 14.06 3.68 2.11
C VAL A 30 13.52 4.98 1.51
N VAL A 31 13.26 5.01 0.20
CA VAL A 31 12.66 6.18 -0.46
C VAL A 31 11.25 6.43 0.08
N THR A 32 10.43 5.39 0.19
CA THR A 32 9.07 5.46 0.75
C THR A 32 9.05 6.03 2.16
N VAL A 33 9.90 5.49 3.05
CA VAL A 33 9.99 5.94 4.44
C VAL A 33 10.45 7.40 4.50
N THR A 34 11.47 7.76 3.72
CA THR A 34 12.00 9.12 3.71
C THR A 34 10.98 10.12 3.17
N GLY A 35 10.28 9.78 2.09
CA GLY A 35 9.19 10.57 1.51
C GLY A 35 8.05 10.77 2.50
N THR A 36 7.58 9.68 3.12
CA THR A 36 6.52 9.71 4.13
C THR A 36 6.92 10.57 5.34
N LEU A 37 8.10 10.36 5.92
CA LEU A 37 8.57 11.14 7.06
C LEU A 37 8.76 12.62 6.72
N GLY A 38 9.27 12.92 5.52
CA GLY A 38 9.40 14.29 5.02
C GLY A 38 8.05 14.98 4.86
N ALA A 39 7.04 14.27 4.33
CA ALA A 39 5.67 14.79 4.19
C ALA A 39 5.04 15.06 5.56
N ILE A 40 5.23 14.17 6.53
CA ILE A 40 4.75 14.34 7.91
C ILE A 40 5.45 15.54 8.57
N ALA A 41 6.78 15.63 8.47
CA ALA A 41 7.55 16.72 9.03
C ALA A 41 7.19 18.07 8.40
N GLY A 42 7.00 18.13 7.08
CA GLY A 42 6.53 19.33 6.38
C GLY A 42 5.12 19.73 6.80
N SER A 43 4.22 18.77 6.98
CA SER A 43 2.85 19.04 7.45
C SER A 43 2.85 19.60 8.87
N VAL A 44 3.48 18.90 9.81
CA VAL A 44 3.48 19.29 11.23
C VAL A 44 4.35 20.53 11.47
N GLY A 45 5.50 20.64 10.81
CA GLY A 45 6.44 21.74 11.02
C GLY A 45 6.04 23.04 10.33
N LEU A 46 5.41 22.99 9.15
CA LEU A 46 5.11 24.17 8.34
C LEU A 46 3.61 24.44 8.20
N ILE A 47 2.78 23.44 7.88
CA ILE A 47 1.33 23.67 7.72
C ILE A 47 0.71 24.00 9.09
N ALA A 48 1.04 23.23 10.13
CA ALA A 48 0.46 23.42 11.47
C ALA A 48 0.89 24.74 12.14
N THR A 49 1.99 25.36 11.67
CA THR A 49 2.51 26.65 12.15
C THR A 49 2.11 27.83 11.27
N GLY A 50 1.30 27.60 10.23
CA GLY A 50 0.74 28.65 9.37
C GLY A 50 1.59 29.00 8.14
N HIS A 51 2.74 28.36 7.94
CA HIS A 51 3.54 28.49 6.72
C HIS A 51 2.95 27.64 5.59
N LEU A 52 1.69 27.88 5.24
CA LEU A 52 0.87 27.02 4.38
C LEU A 52 1.48 26.79 2.99
N PHE A 53 2.03 27.82 2.34
CA PHE A 53 2.66 27.68 1.03
C PHE A 53 3.89 26.77 1.08
N TRP A 54 4.82 27.05 2.00
CA TRP A 54 6.04 26.27 2.14
C TRP A 54 5.77 24.85 2.64
N GLY A 55 4.77 24.67 3.49
CA GLY A 55 4.28 23.36 3.90
C GLY A 55 3.73 22.56 2.71
N ALA A 56 2.80 23.13 1.94
CA ALA A 56 2.25 22.49 0.75
C ALA A 56 3.33 22.17 -0.29
N PHE A 57 4.27 23.08 -0.51
CA PHE A 57 5.40 22.87 -1.41
C PHE A 57 6.30 21.71 -0.95
N THR A 58 6.69 21.70 0.32
CA THR A 58 7.55 20.65 0.91
C THR A 58 6.88 19.29 0.82
N VAL A 59 5.61 19.20 1.21
CA VAL A 59 4.82 17.96 1.11
C VAL A 59 4.71 17.49 -0.34
N THR A 60 4.48 18.41 -1.28
CA THR A 60 4.44 18.07 -2.72
C THR A 60 5.76 17.45 -3.17
N LEU A 61 6.91 18.02 -2.78
CA LEU A 61 8.21 17.43 -3.10
C LEU A 61 8.37 16.03 -2.50
N CYS A 62 7.97 15.82 -1.25
CA CYS A 62 8.05 14.53 -0.58
C CYS A 62 7.16 13.46 -1.24
N VAL A 63 5.94 13.81 -1.64
CA VAL A 63 5.03 12.92 -2.38
C VAL A 63 5.58 12.59 -3.76
N LEU A 64 6.22 13.54 -4.44
CA LEU A 64 6.89 13.26 -5.71
C LEU A 64 8.06 12.30 -5.53
N LEU A 65 8.84 12.42 -4.45
CA LEU A 65 9.90 11.47 -4.10
C LEU A 65 9.36 10.07 -3.86
N ASP A 66 8.20 9.95 -3.21
CA ASP A 66 7.51 8.68 -3.02
C ASP A 66 7.22 8.01 -4.36
N MET A 67 6.71 8.74 -5.36
CA MET A 67 6.49 8.16 -6.70
C MET A 67 7.75 7.61 -7.40
N LEU A 68 8.96 7.99 -6.97
CA LEU A 68 10.21 7.40 -7.47
C LEU A 68 10.43 5.98 -6.94
N ASP A 69 9.88 5.61 -5.79
CA ASP A 69 10.05 4.29 -5.18
C ASP A 69 9.50 3.16 -6.08
N GLY A 70 8.37 3.39 -6.75
CA GLY A 70 7.73 2.43 -7.63
C GLY A 70 8.49 2.33 -8.94
N ALA A 71 9.10 3.42 -9.39
CA ALA A 71 10.04 3.39 -10.52
C ALA A 71 11.32 2.62 -10.16
N LEU A 72 11.83 2.80 -8.93
CA LEU A 72 13.01 2.13 -8.40
C LEU A 72 12.78 0.63 -8.20
N ALA A 73 11.63 0.24 -7.66
CA ALA A 73 11.19 -1.15 -7.51
C ALA A 73 11.09 -1.84 -8.87
N ARG A 74 10.48 -1.19 -9.87
CA ARG A 74 10.43 -1.72 -11.26
C ARG A 74 11.82 -1.88 -11.86
N ALA A 75 12.70 -0.89 -11.67
CA ALA A 75 14.06 -0.93 -12.20
C ALA A 75 14.93 -2.03 -11.57
N ARG A 76 14.62 -2.46 -10.34
CA ARG A 76 15.35 -3.52 -9.61
C ARG A 76 14.78 -4.94 -9.79
N GLY A 77 13.85 -5.15 -10.72
CA GLY A 77 13.29 -6.48 -11.01
C GLY A 77 12.00 -6.81 -10.26
N GLY A 78 11.36 -5.83 -9.61
CA GLY A 78 10.08 -5.98 -8.93
C GLY A 78 10.09 -5.44 -7.50
N GLY A 79 8.91 -5.08 -6.99
CA GLY A 79 8.71 -4.69 -5.58
C GLY A 79 8.47 -5.90 -4.66
N SER A 80 8.34 -5.65 -3.36
CA SER A 80 8.00 -6.66 -2.36
C SER A 80 6.57 -6.50 -1.84
N VAL A 81 5.96 -7.57 -1.31
CA VAL A 81 4.64 -7.49 -0.65
C VAL A 81 4.70 -6.54 0.54
N PHE A 82 5.80 -6.60 1.31
CA PHE A 82 6.04 -5.66 2.41
C PHE A 82 6.11 -4.21 1.93
N GLY A 83 6.84 -3.95 0.84
CA GLY A 83 6.95 -2.62 0.24
C GLY A 83 5.60 -2.06 -0.21
N ALA A 84 4.72 -2.90 -0.78
CA ALA A 84 3.36 -2.48 -1.13
C ALA A 84 2.51 -2.13 0.11
N VAL A 85 2.67 -2.87 1.21
CA VAL A 85 2.01 -2.53 2.49
C VAL A 85 2.60 -1.25 3.08
N LEU A 86 3.92 -1.07 3.00
CA LEU A 86 4.64 0.10 3.49
C LEU A 86 4.21 1.37 2.74
N ASP A 87 4.23 1.35 1.41
CA ASP A 87 3.76 2.42 0.52
C ASP A 87 2.32 2.81 0.85
N SER A 88 1.41 1.83 0.82
CA SER A 88 0.02 2.09 1.13
C SER A 88 -0.19 2.64 2.56
N THR A 89 0.57 2.18 3.55
CA THR A 89 0.46 2.67 4.93
C THR A 89 1.06 4.07 5.09
N GLY A 90 2.22 4.32 4.47
CA GLY A 90 2.90 5.62 4.46
C GLY A 90 2.04 6.70 3.82
N ASP A 91 1.40 6.38 2.70
CA ASP A 91 0.40 7.22 2.02
C ASP A 91 -0.69 7.72 2.97
N ARG A 92 -1.23 6.82 3.79
CA ARG A 92 -2.32 7.12 4.71
C ARG A 92 -1.84 7.91 5.92
N ALA A 93 -0.61 7.66 6.38
CA ALA A 93 0.03 8.45 7.43
C ALA A 93 0.31 9.89 6.97
N ALA A 94 0.79 10.07 5.73
CA ALA A 94 1.01 11.38 5.13
C ALA A 94 -0.31 12.14 4.95
N ASP A 95 -1.35 11.50 4.40
CA ASP A 95 -2.69 12.09 4.27
C ASP A 95 -3.22 12.55 5.65
N ALA A 96 -3.09 11.72 6.68
CA ALA A 96 -3.50 12.06 8.04
C ALA A 96 -2.72 13.25 8.62
N ALA A 97 -1.41 13.33 8.37
CA ALA A 97 -0.60 14.46 8.81
C ALA A 97 -0.99 15.77 8.11
N ILE A 98 -1.28 15.75 6.81
CA ILE A 98 -1.70 16.93 6.04
C ILE A 98 -3.01 17.47 6.60
N PHE A 99 -4.06 16.63 6.66
CA PHE A 99 -5.36 17.07 7.16
C PHE A 99 -5.32 17.40 8.65
N GLY A 100 -4.57 16.64 9.46
CA GLY A 100 -4.38 16.92 10.87
C GLY A 100 -3.72 18.28 11.13
N ALA A 101 -2.69 18.63 10.34
CA ALA A 101 -2.04 19.94 10.41
C ALA A 101 -2.99 21.09 10.01
N LEU A 102 -3.83 20.90 8.98
CA LEU A 102 -4.85 21.88 8.61
C LEU A 102 -5.88 22.08 9.73
N VAL A 103 -6.36 20.98 10.33
CA VAL A 103 -7.28 21.01 11.46
C VAL A 103 -6.66 21.75 12.65
N TRP A 104 -5.39 21.47 12.95
CA TRP A 104 -4.66 22.15 14.02
C TRP A 104 -4.54 23.65 13.77
N TRP A 105 -4.06 24.05 12.58
CA TRP A 105 -3.85 25.46 12.25
C TRP A 105 -5.16 26.27 12.25
N PHE A 106 -6.18 25.80 11.54
CA PHE A 106 -7.46 26.52 11.43
C PHE A 106 -8.34 26.39 12.68
N GLY A 107 -8.06 25.44 13.57
CA GLY A 107 -8.67 25.37 14.90
C GLY A 107 -8.03 26.33 15.91
N GLY A 108 -6.80 26.78 15.64
CA GLY A 108 -6.07 27.75 16.45
C GLY A 108 -5.94 29.10 15.76
N ALA A 109 -4.72 29.50 15.43
CA ALA A 109 -4.40 30.83 14.93
C ALA A 109 -5.02 31.18 13.56
N GLY A 110 -5.35 30.19 12.74
CA GLY A 110 -6.04 30.41 11.46
C GLY A 110 -7.56 30.67 11.61
N ASP A 111 -8.13 30.43 12.79
CA ASP A 111 -9.52 30.68 13.21
C ASP A 111 -10.60 30.52 12.12
N ASN A 112 -10.70 29.32 11.56
CA ASN A 112 -11.73 29.00 10.56
C ASN A 112 -12.36 27.64 10.81
N ARG A 113 -13.44 27.64 11.60
CA ARG A 113 -14.18 26.43 12.00
C ARG A 113 -14.77 25.66 10.82
N LEU A 114 -15.12 26.34 9.73
CA LEU A 114 -15.63 25.66 8.53
C LEU A 114 -14.52 24.84 7.87
N LEU A 115 -13.32 25.38 7.72
CA LEU A 115 -12.18 24.65 7.17
C LEU A 115 -11.78 23.46 8.07
N VAL A 116 -11.88 23.60 9.38
CA VAL A 116 -11.69 22.49 10.34
C VAL A 116 -12.68 21.35 10.04
N LEU A 117 -13.98 21.66 9.96
CA LEU A 117 -15.02 20.68 9.68
C LEU A 117 -14.79 20.00 8.31
N LEU A 118 -14.52 20.78 7.27
CA LEU A 118 -14.30 20.27 5.93
C LEU A 118 -13.04 19.38 5.86
N ALA A 119 -11.95 19.77 6.50
CA ALA A 119 -10.71 18.99 6.54
C ALA A 119 -10.92 17.65 7.26
N LEU A 120 -11.64 17.64 8.39
CA LEU A 120 -12.01 16.39 9.10
C LEU A 120 -12.86 15.47 8.24
N LEU A 121 -13.90 16.00 7.59
CA LEU A 121 -14.77 15.20 6.73
C LEU A 121 -14.00 14.65 5.51
N CYS A 122 -13.13 15.45 4.90
CA CYS A 122 -12.27 15.01 3.80
C CYS A 122 -11.30 13.91 4.22
N LEU A 123 -10.71 14.02 5.42
CA LEU A 123 -9.83 13.00 5.99
C LEU A 123 -10.59 11.67 6.17
N VAL A 124 -11.76 11.71 6.82
CA VAL A 124 -12.59 10.51 7.05
C VAL A 124 -13.01 9.87 5.74
N LEU A 125 -13.52 10.65 4.79
CA LEU A 125 -13.87 10.11 3.48
C LEU A 125 -12.66 9.55 2.73
N GLY A 126 -11.49 10.16 2.85
CA GLY A 126 -10.26 9.64 2.28
C GLY A 126 -9.88 8.28 2.82
N VAL A 127 -9.88 8.12 4.14
CA VAL A 127 -9.66 6.82 4.80
C VAL A 127 -10.71 5.80 4.35
N LEU A 128 -12.00 6.19 4.29
CA LEU A 128 -13.07 5.31 3.83
C LEU A 128 -12.87 4.84 2.39
N THR A 129 -12.49 5.73 1.46
CA THR A 129 -12.23 5.32 0.07
C THR A 129 -11.16 4.23 0.01
N SER A 130 -10.02 4.44 0.67
CA SER A 130 -8.91 3.48 0.72
C SER A 130 -9.29 2.17 1.41
N TYR A 131 -10.04 2.25 2.51
CA TYR A 131 -10.47 1.08 3.28
C TYR A 131 -11.45 0.20 2.49
N VAL A 132 -12.45 0.80 1.83
CA VAL A 132 -13.43 0.04 1.03
C VAL A 132 -12.74 -0.74 -0.08
N LYS A 133 -11.74 -0.14 -0.75
CA LYS A 133 -10.93 -0.84 -1.77
C LYS A 133 -10.15 -1.99 -1.17
N ALA A 134 -9.35 -1.73 -0.12
CA ALA A 134 -8.55 -2.75 0.53
C ALA A 134 -9.41 -3.92 1.08
N ARG A 135 -10.57 -3.62 1.65
CA ARG A 135 -11.49 -4.65 2.18
C ARG A 135 -12.15 -5.46 1.06
N ALA A 136 -12.53 -4.82 -0.04
CA ALA A 136 -13.09 -5.51 -1.21
C ALA A 136 -12.05 -6.46 -1.83
N GLU A 137 -10.82 -5.98 -2.05
CA GLU A 137 -9.71 -6.78 -2.59
C GLU A 137 -9.32 -7.94 -1.67
N GLY A 138 -9.32 -7.71 -0.35
CA GLY A 138 -9.11 -8.76 0.65
C GLY A 138 -10.21 -9.83 0.67
N LEU A 139 -11.39 -9.55 0.10
CA LEU A 139 -12.48 -10.52 -0.10
C LEU A 139 -12.49 -11.11 -1.52
N GLY A 140 -11.47 -10.83 -2.33
CA GLY A 140 -11.38 -11.29 -3.72
C GLY A 140 -12.41 -10.63 -4.64
N LEU A 141 -12.75 -9.36 -4.38
CA LEU A 141 -13.54 -8.49 -5.25
C LEU A 141 -12.63 -7.40 -5.84
N SER A 142 -12.91 -6.92 -7.04
CA SER A 142 -12.15 -5.80 -7.64
C SER A 142 -12.79 -4.46 -7.26
N CYS A 143 -11.98 -3.44 -6.97
CA CYS A 143 -12.48 -2.13 -6.54
C CYS A 143 -11.66 -0.96 -7.11
N ASP A 144 -11.47 -0.96 -8.43
CA ASP A 144 -10.84 0.13 -9.20
C ASP A 144 -11.88 1.07 -9.80
N VAL A 145 -12.78 1.60 -8.95
CA VAL A 145 -13.73 2.65 -9.34
C VAL A 145 -13.59 3.86 -8.41
N GLY A 146 -13.93 5.04 -8.94
CA GLY A 146 -13.85 6.30 -8.22
C GLY A 146 -13.53 7.45 -9.15
N ILE A 147 -14.11 8.62 -8.89
CA ILE A 147 -13.77 9.85 -9.62
C ILE A 147 -12.61 10.61 -8.97
N VAL A 148 -12.52 10.54 -7.65
CA VAL A 148 -11.44 11.13 -6.86
C VAL A 148 -10.68 10.01 -6.21
N GLU A 149 -9.45 9.79 -6.68
CA GLU A 149 -8.49 8.89 -6.06
C GLU A 149 -7.51 9.69 -5.19
N ARG A 150 -6.41 9.05 -4.79
CA ARG A 150 -5.43 9.68 -3.91
C ARG A 150 -4.73 10.85 -4.59
N THR A 151 -4.33 10.70 -5.84
CA THR A 151 -3.60 11.75 -6.57
C THR A 151 -4.43 13.02 -6.70
N GLU A 152 -5.70 12.91 -7.09
CA GLU A 152 -6.61 14.07 -7.19
C GLU A 152 -6.83 14.72 -5.83
N ARG A 153 -6.96 13.91 -4.75
CA ARG A 153 -7.06 14.41 -3.38
C ARG A 153 -5.86 15.26 -2.99
N LEU A 154 -4.64 14.76 -3.22
CA LEU A 154 -3.41 15.48 -2.88
C LEU A 154 -3.26 16.75 -3.71
N ILE A 155 -3.55 16.69 -5.01
CA ILE A 155 -3.51 17.88 -5.88
C ILE A 155 -4.47 18.95 -5.34
N LEU A 156 -5.72 18.61 -5.05
CA LEU A 156 -6.71 19.56 -4.56
C LEU A 156 -6.30 20.18 -3.22
N VAL A 157 -5.96 19.35 -2.22
CA VAL A 157 -5.66 19.86 -0.87
C VAL A 157 -4.35 20.66 -0.85
N LEU A 158 -3.30 20.21 -1.55
CA LEU A 158 -2.01 20.90 -1.56
C LEU A 158 -2.07 22.19 -2.38
N THR A 159 -2.76 22.18 -3.53
CA THR A 159 -2.94 23.41 -4.33
C THR A 159 -3.80 24.43 -3.57
N GLY A 160 -4.90 23.99 -2.96
CA GLY A 160 -5.75 24.86 -2.14
C GLY A 160 -4.99 25.45 -0.95
N THR A 161 -4.22 24.62 -0.25
CA THR A 161 -3.37 25.06 0.89
C THR A 161 -2.30 26.04 0.44
N GLY A 162 -1.61 25.72 -0.66
CA GLY A 162 -0.55 26.56 -1.21
C GLY A 162 -1.06 27.94 -1.63
N PHE A 163 -2.16 27.99 -2.37
CA PHE A 163 -2.78 29.25 -2.80
C PHE A 163 -3.33 30.07 -1.64
N THR A 164 -3.93 29.44 -0.64
CA THR A 164 -4.29 30.15 0.60
C THR A 164 -3.05 30.69 1.33
N GLY A 165 -1.94 29.96 1.32
CA GLY A 165 -0.65 30.44 1.83
C GLY A 165 -0.04 31.61 1.06
N LEU A 166 -0.39 31.78 -0.23
CA LEU A 166 -0.02 32.94 -1.06
C LEU A 166 -0.99 34.12 -0.89
N GLY A 167 -1.99 34.01 -0.01
CA GLY A 167 -2.99 35.06 0.23
C GLY A 167 -4.17 35.04 -0.74
N ILE A 168 -4.34 34.00 -1.56
CA ILE A 168 -5.51 33.86 -2.43
C ILE A 168 -6.72 33.47 -1.57
N PRO A 169 -7.75 34.32 -1.47
CA PRO A 169 -8.90 34.06 -0.62
C PRO A 169 -9.72 32.88 -1.14
N TYR A 170 -10.34 32.13 -0.22
CA TYR A 170 -11.23 31.00 -0.50
C TYR A 170 -10.63 29.81 -1.29
N ALA A 171 -9.36 29.84 -1.69
CA ALA A 171 -8.75 28.75 -2.47
C ALA A 171 -8.87 27.38 -1.78
N LEU A 172 -8.50 27.29 -0.50
CA LEU A 172 -8.67 26.06 0.28
C LEU A 172 -10.14 25.70 0.53
N HIS A 173 -11.06 26.68 0.61
CA HIS A 173 -12.48 26.40 0.79
C HIS A 173 -13.04 25.67 -0.44
N VAL A 174 -12.77 26.19 -1.63
CA VAL A 174 -13.18 25.58 -2.89
C VAL A 174 -12.56 24.19 -3.02
N ALA A 175 -11.25 24.05 -2.74
CA ALA A 175 -10.56 22.77 -2.81
C ALA A 175 -11.20 21.71 -1.90
N LEU A 176 -11.49 22.06 -0.63
CA LEU A 176 -12.08 21.12 0.31
C LEU A 176 -13.55 20.80 -0.01
N TRP A 177 -14.34 21.74 -0.52
CA TRP A 177 -15.71 21.45 -0.97
C TRP A 177 -15.74 20.48 -2.16
N VAL A 178 -14.90 20.76 -3.17
CA VAL A 178 -14.76 19.86 -4.33
C VAL A 178 -14.28 18.48 -3.88
N LEU A 179 -13.29 18.45 -2.99
CA LEU A 179 -12.76 17.19 -2.46
C LEU A 179 -13.80 16.41 -1.64
N LEU A 180 -14.59 17.10 -0.82
CA LEU A 180 -15.64 16.50 0.00
C LEU A 180 -16.68 15.80 -0.88
N VAL A 181 -17.25 16.55 -1.84
CA VAL A 181 -18.28 16.02 -2.76
C VAL A 181 -17.70 14.88 -3.59
N GLY A 182 -16.51 15.10 -4.18
CA GLY A 182 -15.85 14.10 -5.00
C GLY A 182 -15.54 12.80 -4.22
N SER A 183 -15.05 12.93 -2.98
CA SER A 183 -14.75 11.76 -2.14
C SER A 183 -16.03 11.02 -1.71
N ALA A 184 -17.11 11.73 -1.38
CA ALA A 184 -18.39 11.12 -1.02
C ALA A 184 -18.97 10.31 -2.20
N VAL A 185 -18.92 10.89 -3.40
CA VAL A 185 -19.32 10.19 -4.63
C VAL A 185 -18.43 8.98 -4.90
N THR A 186 -17.11 9.08 -4.72
CA THR A 186 -16.20 7.93 -4.85
C THR A 186 -16.57 6.81 -3.87
N VAL A 187 -16.83 7.12 -2.60
CA VAL A 187 -17.25 6.11 -1.60
C VAL A 187 -18.52 5.41 -2.06
N TRP A 188 -19.52 6.16 -2.51
CA TRP A 188 -20.76 5.59 -3.04
C TRP A 188 -20.51 4.67 -4.25
N GLN A 189 -19.69 5.11 -5.21
CA GLN A 189 -19.33 4.32 -6.39
C GLN A 189 -18.66 3.00 -6.01
N ARG A 190 -17.75 3.01 -5.04
CA ARG A 190 -17.07 1.82 -4.54
C ARG A 190 -18.04 0.87 -3.86
N PHE A 191 -18.91 1.36 -2.98
CA PHE A 191 -19.95 0.53 -2.36
C PHE A 191 -20.90 -0.07 -3.40
N ALA A 192 -21.35 0.72 -4.38
CA ALA A 192 -22.21 0.23 -5.44
C ALA A 192 -21.52 -0.85 -6.29
N ALA A 193 -20.23 -0.70 -6.59
CA ALA A 193 -19.45 -1.71 -7.31
C ALA A 193 -19.30 -3.00 -6.52
N VAL A 194 -18.96 -2.90 -5.23
CA VAL A 194 -18.86 -4.07 -4.32
C VAL A 194 -20.22 -4.76 -4.19
N HIS A 195 -21.30 -4.00 -3.99
CA HIS A 195 -22.64 -4.55 -3.87
C HIS A 195 -23.08 -5.31 -5.12
N ARG A 196 -22.78 -4.79 -6.33
CA ARG A 196 -23.07 -5.50 -7.58
C ARG A 196 -22.29 -6.80 -7.72
N GLN A 197 -21.01 -6.81 -7.33
CA GLN A 197 -20.16 -8.00 -7.42
C GLN A 197 -20.47 -9.05 -6.34
N SER A 198 -20.99 -8.65 -5.18
CA SER A 198 -21.30 -9.56 -4.07
C SER A 198 -22.68 -10.21 -4.18
N ARG A 199 -23.52 -9.82 -5.15
CA ARG A 199 -24.87 -10.39 -5.30
C ARG A 199 -24.77 -11.91 -5.52
N GLY A 200 -25.37 -12.67 -4.60
CA GLY A 200 -25.38 -14.13 -4.67
C GLY A 200 -24.09 -14.81 -4.22
N ARG A 201 -23.09 -14.07 -3.72
CA ARG A 201 -21.85 -14.64 -3.20
C ARG A 201 -21.98 -14.85 -1.67
N PRO A 202 -22.09 -16.10 -1.18
CA PRO A 202 -22.10 -16.36 0.25
C PRO A 202 -20.76 -15.96 0.87
N LEU A 203 -20.78 -15.54 2.14
CA LEU A 203 -19.55 -15.37 2.91
C LEU A 203 -18.87 -16.74 3.02
N ALA A 204 -17.57 -16.80 2.70
CA ALA A 204 -16.80 -18.01 2.92
C ALA A 204 -16.80 -18.30 4.43
N THR A 205 -17.49 -19.34 4.86
CA THR A 205 -17.37 -19.88 6.21
C THR A 205 -15.99 -20.50 6.31
N THR A 206 -15.12 -19.94 7.16
CA THR A 206 -13.86 -20.58 7.53
C THR A 206 -14.21 -21.92 8.16
N SER A 207 -14.09 -23.02 7.41
CA SER A 207 -14.16 -24.35 8.03
C SER A 207 -13.03 -24.45 9.07
N PRO A 208 -13.27 -25.04 10.25
CA PRO A 208 -12.19 -25.30 11.20
C PRO A 208 -11.08 -26.08 10.47
N PRO A 209 -9.79 -25.84 10.76
CA PRO A 209 -8.72 -26.65 10.19
C PRO A 209 -9.05 -28.11 10.46
N THR A 210 -9.16 -28.92 9.40
CA THR A 210 -9.33 -30.36 9.53
C THR A 210 -8.15 -30.84 10.38
N PRO A 211 -8.39 -31.47 11.55
CA PRO A 211 -7.29 -32.01 12.35
C PRO A 211 -6.45 -32.92 11.46
N PRO A 212 -5.11 -32.87 11.56
CA PRO A 212 -4.25 -33.72 10.74
C PRO A 212 -4.73 -35.16 10.89
N THR A 213 -5.06 -35.80 9.77
CA THR A 213 -5.41 -37.21 9.71
C THR A 213 -4.23 -37.97 10.30
N THR A 214 -4.29 -38.31 11.58
CA THR A 214 -3.36 -39.26 12.18
C THR A 214 -3.62 -40.58 11.48
N SER A 215 -2.75 -40.95 10.54
CA SER A 215 -2.69 -42.30 10.02
C SER A 215 -2.69 -43.26 11.23
N PRO A 216 -3.55 -44.28 11.26
CA PRO A 216 -3.53 -45.24 12.36
C PRO A 216 -2.12 -45.81 12.51
N PRO A 217 -1.62 -45.99 13.75
CA PRO A 217 -0.27 -46.47 13.98
C PRO A 217 -0.06 -47.78 13.22
N ALA A 218 1.04 -47.84 12.47
CA ALA A 218 1.43 -49.04 11.74
C ALA A 218 1.43 -50.23 12.70
N ARG A 219 0.63 -51.25 12.38
CA ARG A 219 0.55 -52.50 13.14
C ARG A 219 1.97 -53.06 13.26
N PRO A 220 2.43 -53.50 14.46
CA PRO A 220 3.75 -54.08 14.60
C PRO A 220 3.88 -55.27 13.65
N THR A 221 4.80 -55.18 12.69
CA THR A 221 5.17 -56.31 11.84
C THR A 221 5.96 -57.29 12.69
N THR A 222 5.33 -58.40 13.07
CA THR A 222 6.01 -59.53 13.69
C THR A 222 7.11 -60.02 12.73
N PRO A 223 8.36 -60.18 13.18
CA PRO A 223 9.41 -60.73 12.32
C PRO A 223 9.07 -62.19 11.95
N PRO A 224 9.36 -62.64 10.73
CA PRO A 224 9.20 -64.04 10.38
C PRO A 224 10.18 -64.91 11.19
N PRO A 225 9.77 -66.14 11.59
CA PRO A 225 10.63 -67.02 12.39
C PRO A 225 11.91 -67.39 11.61
N THR A 226 13.05 -67.21 12.28
CA THR A 226 14.37 -67.60 11.78
C THR A 226 14.44 -69.11 11.58
N ARG A 227 14.69 -69.53 10.34
CA ARG A 227 14.90 -70.94 9.96
C ARG A 227 16.27 -71.39 10.45
N PRO A 228 16.43 -72.57 11.08
CA PRO A 228 17.74 -73.07 11.49
C PRO A 228 18.59 -73.42 10.26
N THR A 229 19.80 -72.87 10.20
CA THR A 229 20.83 -73.18 9.21
C THR A 229 21.39 -74.57 9.48
N THR A 230 21.09 -75.54 8.62
CA THR A 230 21.78 -76.83 8.61
C THR A 230 23.11 -76.68 7.88
N SER A 231 24.21 -76.91 8.60
CA SER A 231 25.56 -77.00 8.05
C SER A 231 25.66 -78.22 7.13
N ARG A 232 26.06 -78.01 5.88
CA ARG A 232 26.39 -79.08 4.93
C ARG A 232 27.92 -79.20 4.81
N PRO A 233 28.51 -80.41 4.85
CA PRO A 233 29.96 -80.56 4.79
C PRO A 233 30.50 -80.29 3.38
N THR A 234 31.69 -79.71 3.31
CA THR A 234 32.50 -79.47 2.12
C THR A 234 33.00 -80.78 1.49
N PRO A 235 32.91 -80.96 0.15
CA PRO A 235 33.63 -82.01 -0.56
C PRO A 235 35.07 -81.56 -0.91
N PRO A 236 36.00 -82.51 -1.12
CA PRO A 236 37.43 -82.23 -1.25
C PRO A 236 37.83 -81.77 -2.66
N SER A 237 38.98 -81.10 -2.71
CA SER A 237 39.64 -80.55 -3.88
C SER A 237 40.37 -81.61 -4.73
N GLU A 238 39.98 -81.73 -5.98
CA GLU A 238 40.75 -82.29 -7.10
C GLU A 238 40.44 -81.37 -8.31
N GLY A 239 41.32 -81.01 -9.21
CA GLY A 239 42.70 -81.36 -9.50
C GLY A 239 43.02 -80.55 -10.77
N ALA A 240 44.25 -80.04 -10.85
CA ALA A 240 44.73 -79.25 -11.97
C ALA A 240 45.15 -80.13 -13.16
N VAL A 241 45.30 -79.46 -14.31
CA VAL A 241 46.14 -79.79 -15.50
C VAL A 241 45.45 -80.54 -16.65
N PRO A 242 45.82 -80.32 -17.94
CA PRO A 242 46.61 -79.24 -18.55
C PRO A 242 45.80 -78.27 -19.43
#